data_AF-A0A6P1I8W4-F1
#
_entry.id   AF-A0A6P1I8W4-F1
#
_cell.length_a   1.000
_cell.length_b   1.000
_cell.length_c   1.000
_cell.angle_alpha   90.00
_cell.angle_beta   90.00
_cell.angle_gamma   90.00
#
_symmetry.space_group_name_H-M   'P 1'
#
loop_
_entity.id
_entity.type
_entity.pdbx_description
1 polymer ?
#
loop_
_entity_poly.entity_id
_entity_poly.type
_entity_poly.pdbx_seq_one_letter_code
_entity_poly.pdbx_strand_id
1 'polypeptide(L)'
;MGDRMAKTELFDQFARVGKALGSGKRLELLDLLAQGERTVDSLARACELGLTTASAHLQTLKQANLVATRREGTKVFYRLAGVDVAQLFALVRTVANDHLPDVEAAAAAYLGPADTDHVSKDQLLERARTGQVTVLDVRPREEYEAGHIPGAMSIPLDELADHLAELPEDQEIVAYCRGAYCVLAHDAVRLLTGHGRAASRLTDGMLEWRLAALPVDSLT
;
A
#
# COMPACT_ATOMS: atom_id res chain seq x y z
N MET A 1 -18.00 -18.26 -37.16
CA MET A 1 -17.54 -16.88 -36.84
C MET A 1 -18.43 -16.39 -35.71
N GLY A 2 -17.88 -16.04 -34.55
CA GLY A 2 -18.71 -15.64 -33.39
C GLY A 2 -19.58 -14.42 -33.69
N ASP A 3 -20.73 -14.30 -33.03
CA ASP A 3 -21.62 -13.14 -33.16
C ASP A 3 -20.88 -11.84 -32.80
N ARG A 4 -20.88 -10.89 -33.73
CA ARG A 4 -20.20 -9.60 -33.58
C ARG A 4 -20.81 -8.77 -32.45
N MET A 5 -22.13 -8.84 -32.26
CA MET A 5 -22.81 -8.12 -31.18
C MET A 5 -22.41 -8.67 -29.81
N ALA A 6 -22.47 -10.00 -29.65
CA ALA A 6 -21.96 -10.65 -28.44
C ALA A 6 -20.49 -10.33 -28.14
N LYS A 7 -19.63 -10.23 -29.17
CA LYS A 7 -18.24 -9.80 -28.99
C LYS A 7 -18.12 -8.36 -28.49
N THR A 8 -18.90 -7.42 -29.03
CA THR A 8 -18.89 -6.02 -28.57
C THR A 8 -19.28 -5.95 -27.09
N GLU A 9 -20.40 -6.59 -26.73
CA GLU A 9 -20.88 -6.61 -25.34
C GLU A 9 -19.82 -7.17 -24.37
N LEU A 10 -19.15 -8.27 -24.76
CA LEU A 10 -18.06 -8.83 -23.96
C LEU A 10 -16.91 -7.83 -23.72
N PHE A 11 -16.50 -7.11 -24.76
CA PHE A 11 -15.41 -6.13 -24.63
C PHE A 11 -15.85 -4.89 -23.84
N ASP A 12 -17.12 -4.50 -23.94
CA ASP A 12 -17.68 -3.43 -23.12
C ASP A 12 -17.66 -3.82 -21.62
N GLN A 13 -17.89 -5.09 -21.29
CA GLN A 13 -17.71 -5.57 -19.91
C GLN A 13 -16.27 -5.41 -19.41
N PHE A 14 -15.26 -5.69 -20.24
CA PHE A 14 -13.85 -5.44 -19.88
C PHE A 14 -13.55 -3.95 -19.74
N ALA A 15 -14.09 -3.12 -20.63
CA ALA A 15 -13.89 -1.68 -20.61
C ALA A 15 -14.44 -1.03 -19.33
N ARG A 16 -15.46 -1.62 -18.68
CA ARG A 16 -15.97 -1.15 -17.38
C ARG A 16 -14.90 -1.14 -16.29
N VAL A 17 -14.03 -2.17 -16.25
CA VAL A 17 -12.91 -2.22 -15.32
C VAL A 17 -11.91 -1.10 -15.61
N GLY A 18 -11.50 -0.96 -16.87
CA GLY A 18 -10.58 0.11 -17.29
C GLY A 18 -11.12 1.51 -16.98
N LYS A 19 -12.41 1.76 -17.24
CA LYS A 19 -13.08 3.03 -16.90
C LYS A 19 -13.08 3.29 -15.40
N ALA A 20 -13.32 2.27 -14.58
CA ALA A 20 -13.25 2.39 -13.13
C ALA A 20 -11.83 2.69 -12.63
N LEU A 21 -10.79 2.19 -13.29
CA LEU A 21 -9.39 2.48 -12.93
C LEU A 21 -8.89 3.84 -13.43
N GLY A 22 -9.50 4.42 -14.46
CA GLY A 22 -9.13 5.70 -15.06
C GLY A 22 -9.42 6.94 -14.19
N SER A 23 -8.96 6.96 -12.94
CA SER A 23 -8.94 8.13 -12.05
C SER A 23 -7.88 7.95 -10.96
N GLY A 24 -7.00 8.93 -10.81
CA GLY A 24 -5.95 8.92 -9.77
C GLY A 24 -6.52 8.72 -8.36
N LYS A 25 -7.61 9.41 -8.00
CA LYS A 25 -8.25 9.26 -6.68
C LYS A 25 -8.87 7.88 -6.44
N ARG A 26 -9.30 7.18 -7.50
CA ARG A 26 -9.78 5.80 -7.36
C ARG A 26 -8.61 4.83 -7.19
N LEU A 27 -7.48 5.07 -7.86
CA LEU A 27 -6.25 4.31 -7.66
C LEU A 27 -5.70 4.50 -6.24
N GLU A 28 -5.75 5.73 -5.70
CA GLU A 28 -5.36 6.03 -4.32
C GLU A 28 -6.26 5.30 -3.30
N LEU A 29 -7.57 5.25 -3.53
CA LEU A 29 -8.48 4.45 -2.70
C LEU A 29 -8.18 2.95 -2.76
N LEU A 30 -7.81 2.42 -3.94
CA LEU A 30 -7.40 1.01 -4.07
C LEU A 30 -6.08 0.73 -3.35
N ASP A 31 -5.13 1.68 -3.37
CA ASP A 31 -3.87 1.58 -2.61
C ASP A 31 -4.10 1.45 -1.11
N LEU A 32 -5.00 2.29 -0.55
CA LEU A 32 -5.39 2.21 0.86
C LEU A 32 -6.14 0.92 1.19
N LEU A 33 -7.06 0.49 0.31
CA LEU A 33 -7.83 -0.74 0.50
C LEU A 33 -6.97 -2.01 0.34
N ALA A 34 -5.84 -1.92 -0.34
CA ALA A 34 -4.84 -2.99 -0.39
C ALA A 34 -4.15 -3.21 0.97
N GLN A 35 -4.21 -2.23 1.87
CA GLN A 35 -3.63 -2.32 3.22
C GLN A 35 -4.55 -2.97 4.24
N GLY A 36 -5.86 -2.89 4.02
CA GLY A 36 -6.88 -3.45 4.91
C GLY A 36 -8.25 -2.88 4.58
N GLU A 37 -9.28 -3.43 5.23
CA GLU A 37 -10.63 -2.88 5.11
C GLU A 37 -10.77 -1.56 5.85
N ARG A 38 -11.53 -0.62 5.29
CA ARG A 38 -11.62 0.75 5.79
C ARG A 38 -13.02 1.31 5.64
N THR A 39 -13.41 2.21 6.54
CA THR A 39 -14.67 2.93 6.42
C THR A 39 -14.59 4.03 5.37
N VAL A 40 -15.75 4.49 4.87
CA VAL A 40 -15.82 5.64 3.95
C VAL A 40 -15.17 6.88 4.56
N ASP A 41 -15.43 7.16 5.84
CA ASP A 41 -14.86 8.32 6.52
C ASP A 41 -13.33 8.24 6.65
N SER A 42 -12.80 7.05 6.96
CA SER A 42 -11.35 6.81 7.02
C SER A 42 -10.70 7.04 5.66
N LEU A 43 -11.28 6.48 4.59
CA LEU A 43 -10.80 6.65 3.22
C LEU A 43 -10.90 8.10 2.73
N ALA A 44 -12.01 8.78 3.04
CA ALA A 44 -12.20 10.18 2.67
C ALA A 44 -11.14 11.08 3.32
N ARG A 45 -10.88 10.88 4.61
CA ARG A 45 -9.84 11.60 5.35
C ARG A 45 -8.45 11.33 4.76
N ALA A 46 -8.11 10.06 4.55
CA ALA A 46 -6.79 9.65 4.07
C ALA A 46 -6.49 10.14 2.63
N CYS A 47 -7.51 10.25 1.77
CA CYS A 47 -7.36 10.77 0.41
C CYS A 47 -7.62 12.28 0.26
N GLU A 48 -7.86 12.99 1.37
CA GLU A 48 -8.24 14.41 1.41
C GLU A 48 -9.47 14.72 0.53
N LEU A 49 -10.49 13.88 0.63
CA LEU A 49 -11.75 13.99 -0.10
C LEU A 49 -12.91 14.35 0.82
N GLY A 50 -13.88 15.10 0.29
CA GLY A 50 -15.20 15.21 0.92
C GLY A 50 -15.95 13.87 0.89
N LEU A 51 -16.75 13.59 1.93
CA LEU A 51 -17.48 12.31 2.08
C LEU A 51 -18.34 11.94 0.86
N THR A 52 -19.02 12.91 0.26
CA THR A 52 -19.84 12.70 -0.94
C THR A 52 -19.01 12.26 -2.14
N THR A 53 -17.86 12.90 -2.36
CA THR A 53 -16.93 12.58 -3.46
C THR A 53 -16.29 11.21 -3.26
N ALA A 54 -15.81 10.93 -2.05
CA ALA A 54 -15.28 9.61 -1.69
C ALA A 54 -16.33 8.51 -1.91
N SER A 55 -17.56 8.74 -1.45
CA SER A 55 -18.69 7.82 -1.67
C SER A 55 -18.94 7.58 -3.16
N ALA A 56 -18.95 8.62 -4.00
CA ALA A 56 -19.15 8.48 -5.44
C ALA A 56 -18.03 7.66 -6.11
N HIS A 57 -16.78 7.87 -5.72
CA HIS A 57 -15.64 7.06 -6.19
C HIS A 57 -15.76 5.59 -5.77
N LEU A 58 -16.10 5.33 -4.51
CA LEU A 58 -16.29 3.98 -3.99
C LEU A 58 -17.48 3.27 -4.64
N GLN A 59 -18.57 3.98 -4.93
CA GLN A 59 -19.70 3.43 -5.70
C GLN A 59 -19.28 3.07 -7.13
N THR A 60 -18.46 3.90 -7.79
CA THR A 60 -17.94 3.58 -9.13
C THR A 60 -17.11 2.29 -9.11
N LEU A 61 -16.20 2.17 -8.13
CA LEU A 61 -15.40 0.95 -7.93
C LEU A 61 -16.27 -0.27 -7.63
N LYS A 62 -17.30 -0.10 -6.78
CA LYS A 62 -18.24 -1.16 -6.42
C LYS A 62 -19.08 -1.63 -7.61
N GLN A 63 -19.56 -0.71 -8.44
CA GLN A 63 -20.30 -1.03 -9.67
C GLN A 63 -19.45 -1.78 -10.70
N ALA A 64 -18.13 -1.62 -10.66
CA ALA A 64 -17.17 -2.38 -11.45
C ALA A 64 -16.69 -3.67 -10.75
N ASN A 65 -17.24 -4.01 -9.58
CA ASN A 65 -16.86 -5.16 -8.74
C ASN A 65 -15.38 -5.18 -8.33
N LEU A 66 -14.72 -4.02 -8.23
CA LEU A 66 -13.34 -3.92 -7.75
C LEU A 66 -13.25 -3.87 -6.23
N VAL A 67 -14.35 -3.49 -5.56
CA VAL A 67 -14.44 -3.44 -4.10
C VAL A 67 -15.71 -4.13 -3.62
N ALA A 68 -15.61 -4.75 -2.45
CA ALA A 68 -16.73 -5.32 -1.71
C ALA A 68 -17.04 -4.49 -0.46
N THR A 69 -18.24 -4.63 0.07
CA THR A 69 -18.68 -3.91 1.27
C THR A 69 -19.24 -4.84 2.31
N ARG A 70 -18.94 -4.59 3.58
CA ARG A 70 -19.65 -5.16 4.74
C ARG A 70 -20.20 -4.05 5.63
N ARG A 71 -21.24 -4.33 6.40
CA ARG A 71 -21.80 -3.39 7.40
C ARG A 71 -21.49 -3.91 8.79
N GLU A 72 -21.09 -3.01 9.67
CA GLU A 72 -20.90 -3.29 11.09
C GLU A 72 -21.42 -2.11 11.89
N GLY A 73 -22.49 -2.35 12.66
CA GLY A 73 -23.28 -1.29 13.26
C GLY A 73 -23.77 -0.30 12.21
N THR A 74 -23.47 0.98 12.42
CA THR A 74 -23.82 2.08 11.51
C THR A 74 -22.81 2.30 10.39
N LYS A 75 -21.63 1.67 10.46
CA LYS A 75 -20.51 1.90 9.55
C LYS A 75 -20.55 0.94 8.37
N VAL A 76 -20.13 1.43 7.21
CA VAL A 76 -19.90 0.62 6.00
C VAL A 76 -18.39 0.53 5.79
N PHE A 77 -17.90 -0.70 5.74
CA PHE A 77 -16.50 -1.02 5.47
C PHE A 77 -16.35 -1.45 4.02
N TYR A 78 -15.31 -0.96 3.37
CA TYR A 78 -14.89 -1.33 2.03
C TYR A 78 -13.61 -2.16 2.13
N ARG A 79 -13.48 -3.12 1.21
CA ARG A 79 -12.27 -3.92 0.98
C ARG A 79 -12.11 -4.17 -0.52
N LEU A 80 -10.92 -4.52 -0.98
CA LEU A 80 -10.75 -5.07 -2.32
C LEU A 80 -11.63 -6.31 -2.50
N ALA A 81 -12.20 -6.48 -3.70
CA ALA A 81 -13.09 -7.61 -3.97
C ALA A 81 -12.35 -8.96 -3.96
N GLY A 82 -11.06 -8.96 -4.31
CA GLY A 82 -10.21 -10.14 -4.32
C GLY A 82 -8.73 -9.80 -4.49
N VAL A 83 -7.89 -10.82 -4.36
CA VAL A 83 -6.43 -10.73 -4.56
C VAL A 83 -6.09 -10.36 -6.00
N ASP A 84 -6.91 -10.79 -6.96
CA ASP A 84 -6.82 -10.45 -8.37
C ASP A 84 -6.96 -8.93 -8.63
N VAL A 85 -7.79 -8.23 -7.85
CA VAL A 85 -7.88 -6.76 -7.92
C VAL A 85 -6.59 -6.11 -7.42
N ALA A 86 -5.98 -6.65 -6.35
CA ALA A 86 -4.68 -6.18 -5.87
C ALA A 86 -3.57 -6.43 -6.91
N GLN A 87 -3.58 -7.59 -7.57
CA GLN A 87 -2.66 -7.91 -8.67
C GLN A 87 -2.84 -6.96 -9.86
N LEU A 88 -4.09 -6.69 -10.25
CA LEU A 88 -4.40 -5.75 -11.32
C LEU A 88 -3.90 -4.34 -10.97
N PHE A 89 -4.14 -3.88 -9.75
CA PHE A 89 -3.64 -2.58 -9.29
C PHE A 89 -2.11 -2.50 -9.32
N ALA A 90 -1.43 -3.54 -8.84
CA ALA A 90 0.03 -3.64 -8.93
C ALA A 90 0.50 -3.59 -10.39
N LEU A 91 -0.16 -4.33 -11.28
CA LEU A 91 0.18 -4.37 -12.71
C LEU A 91 -0.04 -3.01 -13.40
N VAL A 92 -1.08 -2.26 -13.04
CA VAL A 92 -1.28 -0.89 -13.55
C VAL A 92 -0.09 -0.01 -13.21
N ARG A 93 0.46 -0.10 -11.99
CA ARG A 93 1.63 0.68 -11.58
C ARG A 93 2.90 0.24 -12.33
N THR A 94 3.10 -1.06 -12.51
CA THR A 94 4.23 -1.60 -13.31
C THR A 94 4.15 -1.13 -14.76
N VAL A 95 3.01 -1.30 -15.43
CA VAL A 95 2.81 -0.86 -16.82
C VAL A 95 2.97 0.66 -16.94
N ALA A 96 2.49 1.44 -15.97
CA ALA A 96 2.69 2.89 -15.97
C ALA A 96 4.18 3.24 -15.86
N ASN A 97 4.92 2.61 -14.94
CA ASN A 97 6.36 2.83 -14.77
C ASN A 97 7.16 2.47 -16.04
N ASP A 98 6.82 1.36 -16.68
CA ASP A 98 7.61 0.84 -17.82
C ASP A 98 7.33 1.60 -19.13
N HIS A 99 6.17 2.25 -19.24
CA HIS A 99 5.72 2.83 -20.51
C HIS A 99 5.43 4.33 -20.48
N LEU A 100 5.25 4.95 -19.30
CA LEU A 100 5.02 6.39 -19.20
C LEU A 100 6.31 7.09 -18.72
N PRO A 101 6.91 7.95 -19.54
CA PRO A 101 8.18 8.61 -19.20
C PRO A 101 8.07 9.54 -17.99
N ASP A 102 6.86 10.03 -17.70
CA ASP A 102 6.62 11.00 -16.62
C ASP A 102 6.53 10.37 -15.23
N VAL A 103 6.41 9.04 -15.13
CA VAL A 103 6.18 8.35 -13.84
C VAL A 103 7.40 8.46 -12.93
N GLU A 104 8.61 8.26 -13.45
CA GLU A 104 9.84 8.37 -12.66
C GLU A 104 10.01 9.79 -12.10
N ALA A 105 9.78 10.81 -12.92
CA ALA A 105 9.85 12.21 -12.49
C ALA A 105 8.76 12.55 -11.45
N ALA A 106 7.53 12.08 -11.64
CA ALA A 106 6.44 12.27 -10.68
C ALA A 106 6.72 11.54 -9.35
N ALA A 107 7.27 10.33 -9.41
CA ALA A 107 7.66 9.55 -8.24
C ALA A 107 8.80 10.24 -7.47
N ALA A 108 9.84 10.72 -8.16
CA ALA A 108 10.94 11.46 -7.52
C ALA A 108 10.45 12.77 -6.88
N ALA A 109 9.52 13.49 -7.52
CA ALA A 109 8.92 14.69 -6.95
C ALA A 109 8.10 14.41 -5.68
N TYR A 110 7.51 13.23 -5.57
CA TYR A 110 6.70 12.82 -4.43
C TYR A 110 7.52 12.15 -3.30
N LEU A 111 8.40 11.20 -3.63
CA LEU A 111 9.19 10.42 -2.68
C LEU A 111 10.45 11.17 -2.19
N GLY A 112 10.82 12.24 -2.90
CA GLY A 112 12.07 12.96 -2.68
C GLY A 112 13.27 12.24 -3.29
N PRO A 113 14.50 12.64 -2.93
CA PRO A 113 15.72 12.10 -3.51
C PRO A 113 15.87 10.58 -3.27
N ALA A 114 16.58 9.91 -4.17
CA ALA A 114 16.96 8.50 -4.00
C ALA A 114 18.18 8.38 -3.06
N ASP A 115 18.01 8.85 -1.82
CA ASP A 115 19.05 8.98 -0.79
C ASP A 115 18.95 7.93 0.33
N THR A 116 18.02 6.98 0.21
CA THR A 116 17.81 5.92 1.20
C THR A 116 18.26 4.56 0.71
N ASP A 117 19.07 3.90 1.53
CA ASP A 117 19.45 2.50 1.34
C ASP A 117 18.23 1.60 1.39
N HIS A 118 18.26 0.50 0.62
CA HIS A 118 17.16 -0.44 0.56
C HIS A 118 17.64 -1.89 0.58
N VAL A 119 16.77 -2.76 1.07
CA VAL A 119 16.94 -4.21 1.04
C VAL A 119 15.79 -4.86 0.28
N SER A 120 16.09 -5.95 -0.41
CA SER A 120 15.07 -6.82 -1.00
C SER A 120 14.37 -7.64 0.09
N LYS A 121 13.18 -8.12 -0.24
CA LYS A 121 12.40 -9.06 0.58
C LYS A 121 13.19 -10.31 0.97
N ASP A 122 13.96 -10.87 0.04
CA ASP A 122 14.76 -12.08 0.30
C ASP A 122 15.91 -11.79 1.27
N GLN A 123 16.57 -10.62 1.14
CA GLN A 123 17.58 -10.18 2.10
C GLN A 123 16.98 -9.92 3.49
N LEU A 124 15.80 -9.30 3.56
CA LEU A 124 15.10 -9.08 4.83
C LEU A 124 14.80 -10.41 5.51
N LEU A 125 14.22 -11.38 4.80
CA LEU A 125 13.88 -12.70 5.34
C LEU A 125 15.11 -13.44 5.88
N GLU A 126 16.25 -13.37 5.18
CA GLU A 126 17.49 -13.98 5.63
C GLU A 126 18.02 -13.31 6.91
N ARG A 127 18.08 -11.96 6.93
CA ARG A 127 18.57 -11.21 8.08
C ARG A 127 17.66 -11.38 9.31
N ALA A 128 16.35 -11.38 9.12
CA ALA A 128 15.37 -11.53 10.20
C ALA A 128 15.51 -12.89 10.91
N ARG A 129 15.78 -13.98 10.16
CA ARG A 129 16.01 -15.31 10.75
C ARG A 129 17.22 -15.38 11.66
N THR A 130 18.24 -14.56 11.38
CA THR A 130 19.48 -14.51 12.15
C THR A 130 19.43 -13.51 13.30
N GLY A 131 18.31 -12.80 13.50
CA GLY A 131 18.15 -11.78 14.55
C GLY A 131 19.02 -10.54 14.34
N GLN A 132 19.46 -10.28 13.11
CA GLN A 132 20.39 -9.19 12.79
C GLN A 132 19.69 -7.86 12.45
N VAL A 133 18.35 -7.88 12.29
CA VAL A 133 17.57 -6.71 11.90
C VAL A 133 16.32 -6.57 12.76
N THR A 134 15.97 -5.32 13.02
CA THR A 134 14.66 -4.94 13.53
C THR A 134 13.77 -4.56 12.35
N VAL A 135 12.66 -5.26 12.16
CA VAL A 135 11.68 -4.92 11.12
C VAL A 135 10.70 -3.89 11.68
N LEU A 136 10.56 -2.74 11.02
CA LEU A 136 9.77 -1.61 11.51
C LEU A 136 8.63 -1.28 10.54
N ASP A 137 7.38 -1.41 10.99
CA ASP A 137 6.22 -0.90 10.28
C ASP A 137 5.98 0.56 10.67
N VAL A 138 6.05 1.46 9.69
CA VAL A 138 5.85 2.91 9.89
C VAL A 138 4.50 3.42 9.39
N ARG A 139 3.60 2.49 9.02
CA ARG A 139 2.24 2.82 8.60
C ARG A 139 1.38 3.25 9.80
N PRO A 140 0.24 3.91 9.55
CA PRO A 140 -0.75 4.15 10.60
C PRO A 140 -1.16 2.85 11.30
N ARG A 141 -1.40 2.92 12.62
CA ARG A 141 -1.71 1.76 13.47
C ARG A 141 -2.81 0.85 12.93
N GLU A 142 -3.87 1.44 12.38
CA GLU A 142 -4.98 0.73 11.75
C GLU A 142 -4.55 -0.17 10.57
N GLU A 143 -3.46 0.16 9.86
CA GLU A 143 -2.91 -0.69 8.78
C GLU A 143 -2.07 -1.83 9.33
N TYR A 144 -1.31 -1.58 10.40
CA TYR A 144 -0.56 -2.61 11.10
C TYR A 144 -1.51 -3.66 11.68
N GLU A 145 -2.55 -3.23 12.38
CA GLU A 145 -3.54 -4.13 13.00
C GLU A 145 -4.25 -5.01 11.97
N ALA A 146 -4.61 -4.45 10.80
CA ALA A 146 -5.24 -5.16 9.70
C ALA A 146 -4.31 -6.17 9.00
N GLY A 147 -3.00 -6.03 9.18
CA GLY A 147 -2.02 -7.06 8.90
C GLY A 147 -0.64 -6.48 8.60
N HIS A 148 0.39 -7.16 9.09
CA HIS A 148 1.78 -6.72 9.09
C HIS A 148 2.75 -7.90 8.88
N ILE A 149 4.01 -7.58 8.59
CA ILE A 149 5.09 -8.57 8.52
C ILE A 149 5.28 -9.20 9.92
N PRO A 150 5.31 -10.55 10.05
CA PRO A 150 5.48 -11.20 11.34
C PRO A 150 6.74 -10.75 12.09
N GLY A 151 6.58 -10.49 13.39
CA GLY A 151 7.64 -9.99 14.24
C GLY A 151 8.05 -8.53 14.00
N ALA A 152 7.35 -7.80 13.12
CA ALA A 152 7.59 -6.37 12.96
C ALA A 152 7.16 -5.57 14.18
N MET A 153 7.91 -4.53 14.50
CA MET A 153 7.52 -3.53 15.49
C MET A 153 6.71 -2.42 14.81
N SER A 154 5.62 -1.97 15.45
CA SER A 154 4.79 -0.88 14.95
C SER A 154 5.19 0.45 15.61
N ILE A 155 5.77 1.36 14.84
CA ILE A 155 5.94 2.76 15.24
C ILE A 155 5.55 3.63 14.05
N PRO A 156 4.31 4.16 14.01
CA PRO A 156 3.86 5.07 12.96
C PRO A 156 4.85 6.22 12.72
N LEU A 157 5.01 6.66 11.48
CA LEU A 157 6.00 7.69 11.13
C LEU A 157 5.84 8.97 11.96
N ASP A 158 4.61 9.39 12.23
CA ASP A 158 4.28 10.59 13.00
C ASP A 158 4.62 10.46 14.49
N GLU A 159 4.80 9.24 14.99
CA GLU A 159 5.23 8.93 16.37
C GLU A 159 6.76 8.65 16.42
N LEU A 160 7.39 8.33 15.29
CA LEU A 160 8.75 7.78 15.25
C LEU A 160 9.82 8.61 15.98
N ALA A 161 9.76 9.94 15.88
CA ALA A 161 10.73 10.83 16.51
C ALA A 161 10.73 10.69 18.05
N ASP A 162 9.55 10.54 18.64
CA ASP A 162 9.38 10.47 20.09
C ASP A 162 9.70 9.08 20.65
N HIS A 163 9.64 8.06 19.79
CA HIS A 163 9.83 6.65 20.15
C HIS A 163 11.19 6.08 19.72
N LEU A 164 12.16 6.93 19.36
CA LEU A 164 13.51 6.49 18.94
C LEU A 164 14.23 5.62 19.97
N ALA A 165 14.00 5.88 21.26
CA ALA A 165 14.60 5.16 22.37
C ALA A 165 14.07 3.71 22.53
N GLU A 166 12.94 3.38 21.90
CA GLU A 166 12.37 2.03 21.93
C GLU A 166 13.04 1.10 20.91
N LEU A 167 13.67 1.66 19.89
CA LEU A 167 14.34 0.91 18.83
C LEU A 167 15.69 0.36 19.33
N PRO A 168 16.06 -0.91 19.02
CA PRO A 168 17.36 -1.47 19.38
C PRO A 168 18.54 -0.69 18.79
N GLU A 169 19.54 -0.36 19.60
CA GLU A 169 20.71 0.44 19.16
C GLU A 169 21.73 -0.40 18.36
N ASP A 170 21.84 -1.69 18.66
CA ASP A 170 22.86 -2.60 18.10
C ASP A 170 22.40 -3.38 16.85
N GLN A 171 21.27 -2.99 16.24
CA GLN A 171 20.73 -3.66 15.06
C GLN A 171 20.41 -2.67 13.94
N GLU A 172 20.55 -3.13 12.70
CA GLU A 172 20.02 -2.40 11.55
C GLU A 172 18.49 -2.41 11.60
N ILE A 173 17.88 -1.26 11.33
CA ILE A 173 16.43 -1.11 11.24
C ILE A 173 16.00 -1.20 9.79
N VAL A 174 15.12 -2.14 9.46
CA VAL A 174 14.50 -2.23 8.14
C VAL A 174 13.07 -1.70 8.22
N ALA A 175 12.86 -0.47 7.76
CA ALA A 175 11.54 0.16 7.73
C ALA A 175 10.75 -0.24 6.48
N TYR A 176 9.45 -0.49 6.62
CA TYR A 176 8.56 -0.76 5.48
C TYR A 176 7.23 0.01 5.58
N CYS A 177 6.57 0.14 4.43
CA CYS A 177 5.27 0.80 4.31
C CYS A 177 4.33 0.00 3.37
N ARG A 178 3.45 0.68 2.63
CA ARG A 178 2.36 0.14 1.82
C ARG A 178 2.85 -0.54 0.53
N GLY A 179 3.90 0.02 -0.07
CA GLY A 179 4.47 -0.42 -1.34
C GLY A 179 5.54 0.55 -1.85
N ALA A 180 6.02 0.31 -3.07
CA ALA A 180 7.14 1.04 -3.69
C ALA A 180 6.91 2.56 -3.85
N TYR A 181 5.65 3.02 -3.88
CA TYR A 181 5.29 4.44 -3.98
C TYR A 181 4.82 5.04 -2.64
N CYS A 182 5.14 4.42 -1.51
CA CYS A 182 4.86 5.01 -0.21
C CYS A 182 6.06 5.86 0.29
N VAL A 183 5.81 7.13 0.60
CA VAL A 183 6.82 8.04 1.13
C VAL A 183 7.24 7.71 2.58
N LEU A 184 6.36 7.08 3.37
CA LEU A 184 6.60 6.92 4.81
C LEU A 184 7.88 6.16 5.14
N ALA A 185 8.21 5.12 4.36
CA ALA A 185 9.45 4.36 4.56
C ALA A 185 10.70 5.18 4.20
N HIS A 186 10.62 6.06 3.20
CA HIS A 186 11.72 6.97 2.88
C HIS A 186 11.96 7.95 4.02
N ASP A 187 10.90 8.59 4.50
CA ASP A 187 11.00 9.58 5.57
C ASP A 187 11.44 8.96 6.90
N ALA A 188 10.99 7.74 7.20
CA ALA A 188 11.45 6.98 8.35
C ALA A 188 12.95 6.71 8.30
N VAL A 189 13.48 6.23 7.17
CA VAL A 189 14.92 5.98 7.01
C VAL A 189 15.72 7.27 7.13
N ARG A 190 15.28 8.37 6.50
CA ARG A 190 15.92 9.69 6.63
C ARG A 190 15.95 10.17 8.08
N LEU A 191 14.84 10.03 8.80
CA LEU A 191 14.76 10.40 10.22
C LEU A 191 15.72 9.56 11.05
N LEU A 192 15.72 8.23 10.88
CA LEU A 192 16.57 7.30 11.61
C LEU A 192 18.06 7.58 11.38
N THR A 193 18.47 7.67 10.11
CA THR A 193 19.86 7.96 9.72
C THR A 193 20.32 9.35 10.19
N GLY A 194 19.44 10.36 10.15
CA GLY A 194 19.72 11.68 10.71
C GLY A 194 19.98 11.68 12.22
N HIS A 195 19.46 10.69 12.94
CA HIS A 195 19.75 10.44 14.37
C HIS A 195 20.86 9.40 14.59
N GLY A 196 21.65 9.09 13.55
CA GLY A 196 22.78 8.17 13.63
C GLY A 196 22.40 6.70 13.72
N ARG A 197 21.15 6.33 13.40
CA ARG A 197 20.68 4.94 13.40
C ARG A 197 20.94 4.30 12.04
N ALA A 198 21.50 3.09 12.02
CA ALA A 198 21.62 2.31 10.81
C ALA A 198 20.22 1.87 10.34
N ALA A 199 19.78 2.37 9.20
CA ALA A 199 18.45 2.08 8.69
C ALA A 199 18.43 1.92 7.17
N SER A 200 17.63 0.99 6.70
CA SER A 200 17.32 0.77 5.29
C SER A 200 15.81 0.57 5.12
N ARG A 201 15.30 0.80 3.92
CA ARG A 201 13.88 0.51 3.61
C ARG A 201 13.74 -0.86 2.98
N LEU A 202 12.62 -1.53 3.21
CA LEU A 202 12.21 -2.61 2.32
C LEU A 202 11.89 -2.01 0.94
N THR A 203 12.41 -2.63 -0.11
CA THR A 203 12.18 -2.20 -1.51
C THR A 203 10.70 -2.31 -1.88
N ASP A 204 10.13 -3.44 -1.47
CA ASP A 204 8.72 -3.75 -1.55
C ASP A 204 7.96 -3.15 -0.36
N GLY A 205 6.63 -3.23 -0.35
CA GLY A 205 5.85 -3.00 0.85
C GLY A 205 4.85 -4.10 1.11
N MET A 206 3.86 -3.79 1.95
CA MET A 206 2.86 -4.77 2.38
C MET A 206 1.99 -5.31 1.25
N LEU A 207 1.76 -4.54 0.19
CA LEU A 207 1.05 -5.02 -0.99
C LEU A 207 1.84 -6.15 -1.66
N GLU A 208 3.10 -5.91 -2.01
CA GLU A 208 3.94 -6.91 -2.68
C GLU A 208 4.23 -8.11 -1.77
N TRP A 209 4.36 -7.90 -0.45
CA TRP A 209 4.49 -8.97 0.54
C TRP A 209 3.30 -9.92 0.53
N ARG A 210 2.07 -9.38 0.54
CA ARG A 210 0.83 -10.16 0.46
C ARG A 210 0.68 -10.85 -0.89
N LEU A 211 1.00 -10.17 -2.00
CA LEU A 211 0.94 -10.76 -3.34
C LEU A 211 1.94 -11.91 -3.52
N ALA A 212 3.06 -11.88 -2.80
CA ALA A 212 4.01 -12.98 -2.73
C ALA A 212 3.55 -14.15 -1.83
N ALA A 213 2.34 -14.08 -1.26
CA ALA A 213 1.78 -15.07 -0.34
C ALA A 213 2.69 -15.39 0.85
N LEU A 214 3.44 -14.40 1.33
CA LEU A 214 4.25 -14.54 2.52
C LEU A 214 3.38 -14.47 3.80
N PRO A 215 3.86 -15.04 4.92
CA PRO A 215 3.15 -14.97 6.20
C PRO A 215 2.85 -13.54 6.62
N VAL A 216 1.66 -13.32 7.19
CA VAL A 216 1.17 -12.03 7.69
C VAL A 216 0.53 -12.27 9.06
N ASP A 217 0.91 -11.47 10.03
CA ASP A 217 0.26 -11.43 11.34
C ASP A 217 -0.80 -10.32 11.36
N SER A 218 -1.84 -10.46 12.19
CA SER A 218 -2.87 -9.44 12.42
C SER A 218 -3.25 -9.40 13.89
N LEU A 219 -3.78 -8.25 14.35
CA LEU A 219 -4.25 -8.09 15.74
C LEU A 219 -5.78 -8.12 15.86
N THR A 220 -6.48 -8.36 14.74
CA THR A 220 -7.93 -8.49 14.61
C THR A 220 -8.35 -9.91 14.31
#